data_AF-A0A7X5IF12-F1
#
_entry.id   AF-A0A7X5IF12-F1
#
_cell.length_a   1.000
_cell.length_b   1.000
_cell.length_c   1.000
_cell.angle_alpha   90.00
_cell.angle_beta   90.00
_cell.angle_gamma   90.00
#
_symmetry.space_group_name_H-M   'P 1'
#
loop_
_entity.id
_entity.type
_entity.pdbx_description
1 polymer ?
#
loop_
_entity_poly.entity_id
_entity_poly.type
_entity_poly.pdbx_seq_one_letter_code
_entity_poly.pdbx_strand_id
1 'polypeptide(L)'
;LHLSTQMNTHNLAGVRAAARLGAERITLARELSLPEVALLCAAAAEEGMEVEVFAHGALCVCYSGQCFMSSMIGGRSANRGMCAQACRLPYELKNGALQKSLPSPGGHLLSPQDLCTVDMVPQLVEAGVASLKIEGRMKSPEYVAAVVAVYRKALDGALAARAAEDATEDAIEASVPTAPVTDDDRTRLTEAFSRGFTTAYLEGERGNAIMSYQRPNNRGLFLGRVDEVRDGAAFLSSSQVLAEGDVLEFWTRKGNAVATLGPVRTDRKGRYHIPLDSKTRTVRAGDRVFRVRSAEAAFTDDAREPRVPIVGVATLHVGEPLAVEFHPATVADLRQVGFIDDGSLTEALDSATADGLATTAAIARRLQMLPEVPVGSAEGAPVETARTRPVSFDDVAAHVDRLGNTPFQLVRLTVDMDDGVGIGFSALHGVRARALDDLAAALNAPWTGRRLPRVADREPLPAAHPSGCRIAVTVTNPACARAAKRAGAHLIYVPALNYRRGEAVIAGQKNAAAEQA
;
A
#
# COMPACT_ATOMS: atom_id res chain seq x y z
N LEU A 1 5.08 22.23 -11.39
CA LEU A 1 4.68 22.50 -9.98
C LEU A 1 3.35 21.81 -9.65
N HIS A 2 3.20 21.12 -8.51
CA HIS A 2 1.91 20.51 -8.10
C HIS A 2 1.27 21.30 -6.95
N LEU A 3 0.09 21.87 -7.20
CA LEU A 3 -0.71 22.56 -6.20
C LEU A 3 -1.66 21.60 -5.49
N SER A 4 -1.47 21.42 -4.19
CA SER A 4 -2.33 20.55 -3.39
C SER A 4 -3.70 21.19 -3.09
N THR A 5 -4.59 20.38 -2.52
CA THR A 5 -5.92 20.79 -2.04
C THR A 5 -5.92 21.97 -1.05
N GLN A 6 -4.75 22.34 -0.49
CA GLN A 6 -4.59 23.55 0.32
C GLN A 6 -4.91 24.84 -0.44
N MET A 7 -4.79 24.83 -1.76
CA MET A 7 -5.20 25.95 -2.63
C MET A 7 -6.72 26.10 -2.77
N ASN A 8 -7.49 25.11 -2.32
CA ASN A 8 -8.95 25.06 -2.45
C ASN A 8 -9.43 25.36 -3.90
N THR A 9 -8.84 24.66 -4.88
CA THR A 9 -9.24 24.82 -6.28
C THR A 9 -10.55 24.06 -6.54
N HIS A 10 -11.63 24.82 -6.78
CA HIS A 10 -12.99 24.26 -6.94
C HIS A 10 -13.84 24.98 -8.00
N ASN A 11 -13.23 25.84 -8.81
CA ASN A 11 -13.92 26.58 -9.87
C ASN A 11 -12.95 26.97 -11.00
N LEU A 12 -13.49 27.42 -12.13
CA LEU A 12 -12.72 27.80 -13.32
C LEU A 12 -11.70 28.91 -13.04
N ALA A 13 -12.05 29.90 -12.20
CA ALA A 13 -11.14 30.99 -11.86
C ALA A 13 -9.92 30.48 -11.08
N GLY A 14 -10.11 29.49 -10.19
CA GLY A 14 -9.05 28.81 -9.47
C GLY A 14 -8.13 27.98 -10.37
N VAL A 15 -8.70 27.28 -11.36
CA VAL A 15 -7.92 26.55 -12.38
C VAL A 15 -7.03 27.52 -13.16
N ARG A 16 -7.60 28.59 -13.72
CA ARG A 16 -6.82 29.60 -14.47
C ARG A 16 -5.78 30.31 -13.60
N ALA A 17 -6.08 30.55 -12.32
CA ALA A 17 -5.12 31.11 -11.38
C ALA A 17 -3.95 30.15 -11.13
N ALA A 18 -4.21 28.86 -11.00
CA ALA A 18 -3.17 27.84 -10.88
C ALA A 18 -2.27 27.77 -12.11
N ALA A 19 -2.85 27.83 -13.32
CA ALA A 19 -2.11 27.87 -14.58
C ALA A 19 -1.15 29.07 -14.64
N ARG A 20 -1.63 30.28 -14.28
CA ARG A 20 -0.79 31.48 -14.21
C ARG A 20 0.35 31.39 -13.18
N LEU A 21 0.23 30.53 -12.17
CA LEU A 21 1.29 30.25 -11.20
C LEU A 21 2.27 29.17 -11.69
N GLY A 22 2.10 28.64 -12.90
CA GLY A 22 2.95 27.59 -13.47
C GLY A 22 2.66 26.20 -12.90
N ALA A 23 1.44 25.95 -12.42
CA ALA A 23 1.04 24.61 -12.01
C ALA A 23 1.05 23.67 -13.21
N GLU A 24 1.59 22.46 -13.03
CA GLU A 24 1.49 21.33 -13.97
C GLU A 24 0.41 20.34 -13.51
N ARG A 25 0.04 20.41 -12.23
CA ARG A 25 -1.01 19.59 -11.62
C ARG A 25 -1.71 20.35 -10.51
N ILE A 26 -3.02 20.18 -10.42
CA ILE A 26 -3.85 20.68 -9.32
C ILE A 26 -4.58 19.52 -8.63
N THR A 27 -4.66 19.54 -7.30
CA THR A 27 -5.59 18.69 -6.56
C THR A 27 -6.87 19.47 -6.28
N LEU A 28 -8.01 19.00 -6.79
CA LEU A 28 -9.29 19.66 -6.57
C LEU A 28 -9.75 19.57 -5.10
N ALA A 29 -10.62 20.51 -4.73
CA ALA A 29 -11.37 20.45 -3.49
C ALA A 29 -12.36 19.28 -3.51
N ARG A 30 -12.78 18.79 -2.34
CA ARG A 30 -13.61 17.58 -2.22
C ARG A 30 -15.11 17.85 -2.23
N GLU A 31 -15.49 19.12 -2.32
CA GLU A 31 -16.85 19.63 -2.25
C GLU A 31 -17.42 19.87 -3.66
N LEU A 32 -17.10 18.97 -4.59
CA LEU A 32 -17.48 19.02 -6.00
C LEU A 32 -18.28 17.78 -6.39
N SER A 33 -19.25 17.97 -7.27
CA SER A 33 -19.95 16.90 -7.97
C SER A 33 -19.12 16.37 -9.14
N LEU A 34 -19.42 15.15 -9.60
CA LEU A 34 -18.73 14.55 -10.74
C LEU A 34 -18.82 15.42 -12.03
N PRO A 35 -19.97 16.03 -12.39
CA PRO A 35 -20.02 16.95 -13.53
C PRO A 35 -19.14 18.19 -13.36
N GLU A 36 -19.04 18.74 -12.13
CA GLU A 36 -18.15 19.85 -11.85
C GLU A 36 -16.67 19.43 -11.95
N VAL A 37 -16.33 18.22 -11.50
CA VAL A 37 -14.98 17.64 -11.70
C VAL A 37 -14.67 17.54 -13.19
N ALA A 38 -15.56 16.97 -14.00
CA ALA A 38 -15.37 16.86 -15.45
C ALA A 38 -15.15 18.22 -16.13
N LEU A 39 -15.96 19.23 -15.76
CA LEU A 39 -15.80 20.61 -16.24
C LEU A 39 -14.41 21.18 -15.89
N LEU A 40 -13.93 20.97 -14.67
CA LEU A 40 -12.64 21.49 -14.22
C LEU A 40 -11.47 20.71 -14.82
N CYS A 41 -11.61 19.42 -15.09
CA CYS A 41 -10.64 18.62 -15.84
C CYS A 41 -10.48 19.16 -17.27
N ALA A 42 -11.59 19.42 -17.98
CA ALA A 42 -11.54 19.99 -19.32
C ALA A 42 -10.83 21.36 -19.34
N ALA A 43 -11.18 22.25 -18.41
CA ALA A 43 -10.53 23.56 -18.30
C ALA A 43 -9.05 23.46 -17.91
N ALA A 44 -8.66 22.49 -17.08
CA ALA A 44 -7.27 22.26 -16.74
C ALA A 44 -6.47 21.72 -17.95
N ALA A 45 -7.08 20.86 -18.76
CA ALA A 45 -6.47 20.32 -19.97
C ALA A 45 -6.21 21.42 -21.02
N GLU A 46 -7.12 22.38 -21.20
CA GLU A 46 -6.91 23.57 -22.05
C GLU A 46 -5.68 24.38 -21.63
N GLU A 47 -5.38 24.39 -20.32
CA GLU A 47 -4.23 25.08 -19.72
C GLU A 47 -2.98 24.17 -19.59
N GLY A 48 -3.02 22.95 -20.13
CA GLY A 48 -1.91 21.99 -20.07
C GLY A 48 -1.64 21.42 -18.66
N MET A 49 -2.64 21.37 -17.78
CA MET A 49 -2.52 20.90 -16.40
C MET A 49 -3.25 19.58 -16.15
N GLU A 50 -2.67 18.74 -15.30
CA GLU A 50 -3.31 17.53 -14.79
C GLU A 50 -4.23 17.83 -13.60
N VAL A 51 -5.33 17.07 -13.49
CA VAL A 51 -6.21 17.08 -12.32
C VAL A 51 -6.01 15.83 -11.47
N GLU A 52 -5.83 16.05 -10.17
CA GLU A 52 -5.86 15.04 -9.13
C GLU A 52 -7.10 15.21 -8.24
N VAL A 53 -7.74 14.12 -7.86
CA VAL A 53 -8.87 14.11 -6.92
C VAL A 53 -8.59 13.15 -5.78
N PHE A 54 -9.14 13.42 -4.58
CA PHE A 54 -9.14 12.41 -3.53
C PHE A 54 -10.10 11.29 -3.90
N ALA A 55 -9.62 10.05 -3.78
CA ALA A 55 -10.38 8.86 -4.11
C ALA A 55 -10.78 8.08 -2.85
N HIS A 56 -9.90 8.04 -1.84
CA HIS A 56 -10.16 7.29 -0.61
C HIS A 56 -9.56 7.94 0.66
N GLY A 57 -10.28 7.79 1.77
CA GLY A 57 -9.79 8.06 3.13
C GLY A 57 -10.50 9.22 3.82
N ALA A 58 -9.82 9.91 4.74
CA ALA A 58 -10.49 10.80 5.67
C ALA A 58 -11.06 12.08 5.03
N LEU A 59 -12.39 12.24 5.05
CA LEU A 59 -13.08 13.46 4.65
C LEU A 59 -13.02 14.55 5.74
N CYS A 60 -12.95 15.82 5.32
CA CYS A 60 -13.00 16.97 6.22
C CYS A 60 -14.41 17.55 6.32
N VAL A 61 -14.78 18.06 7.49
CA VAL A 61 -16.04 18.80 7.68
C VAL A 61 -15.93 20.26 7.23
N CYS A 62 -14.73 20.84 7.25
CA CYS A 62 -14.45 22.16 6.70
C CYS A 62 -14.11 22.05 5.21
N TYR A 63 -14.30 23.14 4.48
CA TYR A 63 -13.81 23.29 3.10
C TYR A 63 -12.35 22.88 2.97
N SER A 64 -12.04 22.12 1.93
CA SER A 64 -10.72 21.57 1.70
C SER A 64 -9.66 22.68 1.64
N GLY A 65 -8.59 22.50 2.40
CA GLY A 65 -7.51 23.50 2.55
C GLY A 65 -7.82 24.69 3.46
N GLN A 66 -9.03 24.81 4.01
CA GLN A 66 -9.49 25.98 4.77
C GLN A 66 -9.90 25.63 6.21
N CYS A 67 -9.18 24.72 6.87
CA CYS A 67 -9.52 24.27 8.22
C CYS A 67 -8.74 25.04 9.30
N PHE A 68 -9.36 26.09 9.85
CA PHE A 68 -8.84 26.81 11.03
C PHE A 68 -9.23 26.17 12.35
N MET A 69 -10.28 25.34 12.36
CA MET A 69 -10.83 24.71 13.55
C MET A 69 -9.78 23.88 14.33
N SER A 70 -8.94 23.15 13.59
CA SER A 70 -7.83 22.38 14.18
C SER A 70 -6.84 23.27 14.94
N SER A 71 -6.54 24.47 14.41
CA SER A 71 -5.61 25.39 15.04
C SER A 71 -6.21 26.05 16.27
N MET A 72 -7.47 26.48 16.17
CA MET A 72 -8.16 27.19 17.25
C MET A 72 -8.46 26.28 18.44
N ILE A 73 -8.93 25.06 18.20
CA ILE A 73 -9.32 24.13 19.27
C ILE A 73 -8.14 23.26 19.71
N GLY A 74 -7.35 22.78 18.76
CA GLY A 74 -6.35 21.74 19.00
C GLY A 74 -4.90 22.22 18.99
N GLY A 75 -4.65 23.53 18.81
CA GLY A 75 -3.30 24.12 18.76
C GLY A 75 -2.43 23.66 17.59
N ARG A 76 -2.98 22.90 16.64
CA ARG A 76 -2.24 22.34 15.49
C ARG A 76 -2.89 22.71 14.17
N SER A 77 -2.10 23.22 13.22
CA SER A 77 -2.63 23.67 11.93
C SER A 77 -2.84 22.51 10.96
N ALA A 78 -4.11 22.23 10.62
CA ALA A 78 -4.45 21.26 9.57
C ALA A 78 -3.87 21.66 8.20
N ASN A 79 -3.75 22.96 7.93
CA ASN A 79 -3.19 23.49 6.68
C ASN A 79 -1.68 23.29 6.57
N ARG A 80 -1.02 22.96 7.68
CA ARG A 80 0.39 22.52 7.73
C ARG A 80 0.53 21.00 7.83
N GLY A 81 -0.53 20.25 7.55
CA GLY A 81 -0.57 18.79 7.66
C GLY A 81 -0.68 18.26 9.09
N MET A 82 -0.86 19.13 10.09
CA MET A 82 -0.87 18.78 11.51
C MET A 82 -2.30 18.69 12.08
N CYS A 83 -3.23 18.09 11.33
CA CYS A 83 -4.64 18.08 11.74
C CYS A 83 -4.83 17.42 13.12
N ALA A 84 -5.47 18.14 14.04
CA ALA A 84 -5.78 17.66 15.38
C ALA A 84 -7.04 16.80 15.45
N GLN A 85 -7.74 16.67 14.32
CA GLN A 85 -9.02 15.97 14.21
C GLN A 85 -10.08 16.49 15.18
N ALA A 86 -10.10 17.80 15.46
CA ALA A 86 -11.07 18.41 16.38
C ALA A 86 -12.52 18.05 16.03
N CYS A 87 -12.85 17.93 14.74
CA CYS A 87 -14.19 17.55 14.27
C CYS A 87 -14.66 16.16 14.71
N ARG A 88 -13.74 15.35 15.22
CA ARG A 88 -13.99 13.99 15.69
C ARG A 88 -14.28 13.91 17.19
N LEU A 89 -14.11 15.01 17.92
CA LEU A 89 -14.43 15.07 19.34
C LEU A 89 -15.95 14.94 19.57
N PRO A 90 -16.38 14.56 20.79
CA PRO A 90 -17.78 14.59 21.13
C PRO A 90 -18.29 16.04 21.22
N TYR A 91 -19.49 16.26 20.68
CA TYR A 91 -20.19 17.55 20.65
C TYR A 91 -21.63 17.37 21.12
N GLU A 92 -22.13 18.36 21.85
CA GLU A 92 -23.52 18.43 22.29
C GLU A 92 -24.24 19.54 21.51
N LEU A 93 -25.39 19.20 20.91
CA LEU A 93 -26.22 20.18 20.23
C LEU A 93 -27.07 20.93 21.26
N LYS A 94 -26.97 22.25 21.32
CA LYS A 94 -27.75 23.08 22.26
C LYS A 94 -28.61 24.09 21.53
N ASN A 95 -29.80 24.35 22.07
CA ASN A 95 -30.58 25.51 21.71
C ASN A 95 -29.90 26.76 22.26
N GLY A 96 -29.49 27.69 21.38
CA GLY A 96 -28.74 28.88 21.78
C GLY A 96 -29.47 29.80 22.76
N ALA A 97 -30.79 29.91 22.67
CA ALA A 97 -31.60 30.75 23.55
C ALA A 97 -31.83 30.11 24.92
N LEU A 98 -32.12 28.81 24.93
CA LEU A 98 -32.48 28.09 26.16
C LEU A 98 -31.26 27.46 26.87
N GLN A 99 -30.11 27.39 26.20
CA GLN A 99 -28.91 26.65 26.61
C GLN A 99 -29.20 25.17 26.98
N LYS A 100 -30.32 24.63 26.49
CA LYS A 100 -30.75 23.25 26.69
C LYS A 100 -30.26 22.36 25.56
N SER A 101 -29.85 21.16 25.91
CA SER A 101 -29.45 20.12 24.97
C SER A 101 -30.63 19.69 24.10
N LEU A 102 -30.39 19.55 22.81
CA LEU A 102 -31.34 19.04 21.84
C LEU A 102 -31.04 17.56 21.56
N PRO A 103 -32.07 16.76 21.22
CA PRO A 103 -31.85 15.40 20.74
C PRO A 103 -30.89 15.38 19.55
N SER A 104 -29.94 14.45 19.56
CA SER A 104 -28.97 14.27 18.49
C SER A 104 -28.82 12.80 18.10
N PRO A 105 -28.45 12.51 16.83
CA PRO A 105 -28.29 11.14 16.34
C PRO A 105 -27.05 10.41 16.91
N GLY A 106 -26.21 11.10 17.68
CA GLY A 106 -25.01 10.57 18.31
C GLY A 106 -24.16 11.67 18.94
N GLY A 107 -23.00 11.28 19.49
CA GLY A 107 -22.08 12.20 20.16
C GLY A 107 -21.10 12.92 19.22
N HIS A 108 -20.89 12.44 17.99
CA HIS A 108 -19.85 12.96 17.08
C HIS A 108 -20.45 13.77 15.94
N LEU A 109 -21.09 14.89 16.29
CA LEU A 109 -21.92 15.69 15.37
C LEU A 109 -21.19 16.24 14.15
N LEU A 110 -19.87 16.41 14.25
CA LEU A 110 -19.04 17.01 13.20
C LEU A 110 -18.12 16.00 12.51
N SER A 111 -18.26 14.70 12.78
CA SER A 111 -17.38 13.65 12.25
C SER A 111 -17.93 13.10 10.93
N PRO A 112 -17.27 13.33 9.78
CA PRO A 112 -17.68 12.71 8.52
C PRO A 112 -17.32 11.23 8.46
N GLN A 113 -17.98 10.51 7.56
CA GLN A 113 -17.58 9.19 7.06
C GLN A 113 -16.26 9.27 6.27
N ASP A 114 -15.70 8.13 5.85
CA ASP A 114 -14.53 8.11 4.95
C ASP A 114 -15.01 8.24 3.49
N LEU A 115 -14.27 8.99 2.69
CA LEU A 115 -14.45 9.02 1.24
C LEU A 115 -14.09 7.63 0.68
N CYS A 116 -14.95 7.08 -0.15
CA CYS A 116 -14.66 5.91 -0.95
C CYS A 116 -15.35 6.05 -2.31
N THR A 117 -14.56 5.99 -3.38
CA THR A 117 -15.00 6.19 -4.76
C THR A 117 -14.65 4.99 -5.64
N VAL A 118 -14.41 3.81 -5.04
CA VAL A 118 -13.95 2.62 -5.76
C VAL A 118 -14.89 2.24 -6.92
N ASP A 119 -16.19 2.44 -6.73
CA ASP A 119 -17.25 2.21 -7.73
C ASP A 119 -17.42 3.34 -8.75
N MET A 120 -16.82 4.49 -8.46
CA MET A 120 -16.85 5.66 -9.32
C MET A 120 -15.55 5.81 -10.12
N VAL A 121 -14.60 4.89 -9.98
CA VAL A 121 -13.30 4.95 -10.68
C VAL A 121 -13.49 5.06 -12.19
N PRO A 122 -14.36 4.26 -12.86
CA PRO A 122 -14.60 4.42 -14.30
C PRO A 122 -15.05 5.84 -14.68
N GLN A 123 -16.02 6.39 -13.94
CA GLN A 123 -16.58 7.71 -14.20
C GLN A 123 -15.56 8.84 -13.91
N LEU A 124 -14.69 8.67 -12.92
CA LEU A 124 -13.61 9.62 -12.63
C LEU A 124 -12.55 9.60 -13.75
N VAL A 125 -12.22 8.43 -14.27
CA VAL A 125 -11.31 8.31 -15.43
C VAL A 125 -11.93 8.96 -16.67
N GLU A 126 -13.21 8.70 -16.93
CA GLU A 126 -13.97 9.32 -18.02
C GLU A 126 -14.03 10.85 -17.89
N ALA A 127 -14.20 11.36 -16.67
CA ALA A 127 -14.19 12.78 -16.37
C ALA A 127 -12.81 13.46 -16.61
N GLY A 128 -11.77 12.72 -17.01
CA GLY A 128 -10.44 13.25 -17.30
C GLY A 128 -9.53 13.41 -16.08
N VAL A 129 -9.84 12.73 -14.97
CA VAL A 129 -8.96 12.72 -13.79
C VAL A 129 -7.66 11.97 -14.13
N ALA A 130 -6.53 12.65 -13.94
CA ALA A 130 -5.20 12.09 -14.18
C ALA A 130 -4.60 11.38 -12.95
N SER A 131 -5.16 11.60 -11.75
CA SER A 131 -4.65 11.00 -10.51
C SER A 131 -5.72 10.82 -9.44
N LEU A 132 -5.80 9.60 -8.92
CA LEU A 132 -6.59 9.19 -7.77
C LEU A 132 -5.73 9.21 -6.51
N LYS A 133 -6.01 10.13 -5.61
CA LYS A 133 -5.27 10.31 -4.36
C LYS A 133 -5.87 9.55 -3.19
N ILE A 134 -5.08 8.71 -2.57
CA ILE A 134 -5.41 7.97 -1.35
C ILE A 134 -4.74 8.65 -0.14
N GLU A 135 -5.52 8.85 0.92
CA GLU A 135 -5.05 9.40 2.19
C GLU A 135 -4.53 8.29 3.11
N GLY A 136 -3.20 8.13 3.17
CA GLY A 136 -2.50 7.18 4.03
C GLY A 136 -1.81 7.81 5.25
N ARG A 137 -2.00 9.11 5.54
CA ARG A 137 -1.41 9.71 6.74
C ARG A 137 -2.07 9.14 7.99
N MET A 138 -1.24 8.78 8.98
CA MET A 138 -1.71 8.19 10.25
C MET A 138 -2.51 6.89 10.06
N LYS A 139 -2.16 6.13 9.01
CA LYS A 139 -2.74 4.81 8.70
C LYS A 139 -1.64 3.77 8.78
N SER A 140 -2.03 2.51 8.97
CA SER A 140 -1.09 1.40 9.04
C SER A 140 -0.66 0.92 7.65
N PRO A 141 0.44 0.15 7.53
CA PRO A 141 0.87 -0.40 6.26
C PRO A 141 -0.17 -1.35 5.67
N GLU A 142 -0.91 -2.10 6.51
CA GLU A 142 -2.02 -2.97 6.09
C GLU A 142 -3.12 -2.17 5.40
N TYR A 143 -3.52 -1.04 6.01
CA TYR A 143 -4.52 -0.16 5.41
C TYR A 143 -4.07 0.33 4.05
N VAL A 144 -2.83 0.82 3.98
CA VAL A 144 -2.28 1.36 2.73
C VAL A 144 -2.21 0.28 1.65
N ALA A 145 -1.70 -0.91 1.98
CA ALA A 145 -1.62 -2.02 1.04
C ALA A 145 -3.01 -2.44 0.54
N ALA A 146 -3.98 -2.62 1.44
CA ALA A 146 -5.33 -3.05 1.11
C ALA A 146 -6.07 -2.03 0.21
N VAL A 147 -6.06 -0.75 0.58
CA VAL A 147 -6.75 0.28 -0.19
C VAL A 147 -6.11 0.46 -1.56
N VAL A 148 -4.78 0.52 -1.63
CA VAL A 148 -4.08 0.71 -2.91
C VAL A 148 -4.33 -0.47 -3.85
N ALA A 149 -4.27 -1.71 -3.36
CA ALA A 149 -4.50 -2.89 -4.19
C ALA A 149 -5.91 -2.90 -4.80
N VAL A 150 -6.94 -2.56 -4.00
CA VAL A 150 -8.33 -2.50 -4.49
C VAL A 150 -8.52 -1.38 -5.52
N TYR A 151 -7.97 -0.18 -5.26
CA TYR A 151 -8.04 0.92 -6.24
C TYR A 151 -7.22 0.63 -7.49
N ARG A 152 -6.10 -0.10 -7.39
CA ARG A 152 -5.29 -0.52 -8.52
C ARG A 152 -6.08 -1.43 -9.44
N LYS A 153 -6.73 -2.45 -8.87
CA LYS A 153 -7.65 -3.33 -9.59
C LYS A 153 -8.78 -2.55 -10.27
N ALA A 154 -9.44 -1.64 -9.54
CA ALA A 154 -10.52 -0.81 -10.10
C ALA A 154 -10.05 0.07 -11.26
N LEU A 155 -8.86 0.66 -11.14
CA LEU A 155 -8.27 1.51 -12.16
C LEU A 155 -7.78 0.74 -13.38
N ASP A 156 -7.16 -0.43 -13.19
CA ASP A 156 -6.78 -1.35 -14.28
C ASP A 156 -8.02 -1.75 -15.07
N GLY A 157 -9.10 -2.13 -14.37
CA GLY A 157 -10.40 -2.41 -14.97
C GLY A 157 -10.93 -1.26 -15.82
N ALA A 158 -10.96 -0.06 -15.26
CA ALA A 158 -11.45 1.13 -15.97
C ALA A 158 -10.61 1.49 -17.20
N LEU A 159 -9.28 1.39 -17.11
CA LEU A 159 -8.39 1.72 -18.23
C LEU A 159 -8.45 0.66 -19.34
N ALA A 160 -8.53 -0.63 -18.99
CA ALA A 160 -8.69 -1.70 -19.95
C ALA A 160 -10.01 -1.60 -20.72
N ALA A 161 -11.11 -1.30 -20.01
CA ALA A 161 -12.41 -1.09 -20.65
C ALA A 161 -12.37 0.07 -21.66
N ARG A 162 -11.76 1.22 -21.29
CA ARG A 162 -11.59 2.35 -22.21
C ARG A 162 -10.71 2.00 -23.41
N ALA A 163 -9.61 1.28 -23.20
CA ALA A 163 -8.75 0.85 -24.29
C ALA A 163 -9.48 -0.08 -25.27
N ALA A 164 -10.38 -0.94 -24.78
CA ALA A 164 -11.20 -1.81 -25.61
C ALA A 164 -12.27 -1.04 -26.42
N GLU A 165 -12.82 0.06 -25.88
CA GLU A 165 -13.73 0.95 -26.62
C GLU A 165 -13.03 1.68 -27.77
N ASP A 166 -11.75 2.03 -27.59
CA ASP A 166 -10.92 2.70 -28.59
C ASP A 166 -10.26 1.72 -29.60
N ALA A 167 -10.38 0.41 -29.37
CA ALA A 167 -9.72 -0.64 -30.16
C ALA A 167 -10.51 -1.05 -31.41
N THR A 168 -9.82 -1.34 -32.51
CA THR A 168 -10.38 -2.03 -33.69
C THR A 168 -10.68 -3.50 -33.39
N GLU A 169 -11.58 -4.15 -34.13
CA GLU A 169 -12.01 -5.56 -33.90
C GLU A 169 -10.84 -6.55 -33.70
N ASP A 170 -9.72 -6.39 -34.43
CA ASP A 170 -8.53 -7.25 -34.31
C ASP A 170 -7.74 -7.10 -32.99
N ALA A 171 -7.90 -6.00 -32.25
CA ALA A 171 -7.19 -5.75 -30.99
C ALA A 171 -7.95 -6.25 -29.74
N ILE A 172 -9.23 -6.60 -29.90
CA ILE A 172 -10.09 -7.10 -28.82
C ILE A 172 -9.67 -8.52 -28.40
N GLU A 173 -9.24 -9.37 -29.33
CA GLU A 173 -8.74 -10.73 -29.03
C GLU A 173 -7.45 -10.75 -28.18
N ALA A 174 -6.69 -9.65 -28.15
CA ALA A 174 -5.48 -9.53 -27.33
C ALA A 174 -5.74 -8.91 -25.94
N SER A 175 -6.98 -8.50 -25.64
CA SER A 175 -7.31 -7.81 -24.39
C SER A 175 -7.62 -8.79 -23.26
N VAL A 176 -6.84 -8.69 -22.18
CA VAL A 176 -6.99 -9.53 -20.98
C VAL A 176 -8.19 -9.03 -20.18
N PRO A 177 -9.15 -9.88 -19.79
CA PRO A 177 -10.25 -9.49 -18.91
C PRO A 177 -9.69 -9.06 -17.54
N THR A 178 -9.74 -7.77 -17.24
CA THR A 178 -9.48 -7.28 -15.88
C THR A 178 -10.69 -7.57 -15.01
N ALA A 179 -10.49 -8.35 -13.94
CA ALA A 179 -11.59 -8.75 -13.07
C ALA A 179 -12.23 -7.51 -12.39
N PRO A 180 -13.56 -7.39 -12.38
CA PRO A 180 -14.25 -6.27 -11.74
C PRO A 180 -14.03 -6.26 -10.23
N VAL A 181 -14.24 -5.09 -9.62
CA VAL A 181 -14.24 -4.93 -8.15
C VAL A 181 -15.35 -5.82 -7.57
N THR A 182 -14.99 -6.72 -6.65
CA THR A 182 -15.92 -7.69 -6.05
C THR A 182 -16.43 -7.22 -4.69
N ASP A 183 -17.42 -7.93 -4.14
CA ASP A 183 -17.87 -7.70 -2.76
C ASP A 183 -16.77 -8.00 -1.72
N ASP A 184 -15.85 -8.92 -2.03
CA ASP A 184 -14.68 -9.19 -1.19
C ASP A 184 -13.73 -7.99 -1.16
N ASP A 185 -13.53 -7.30 -2.29
CA ASP A 185 -12.74 -6.06 -2.34
C ASP A 185 -13.37 -4.95 -1.48
N ARG A 186 -14.71 -4.83 -1.51
CA ARG A 186 -15.45 -3.87 -0.67
C ARG A 186 -15.36 -4.22 0.81
N THR A 187 -15.43 -5.50 1.12
CA THR A 187 -15.25 -6.04 2.46
C THR A 187 -13.85 -5.70 2.96
N ARG A 188 -12.82 -5.92 2.13
CA ARG A 188 -11.42 -5.57 2.43
C ARG A 188 -11.23 -4.09 2.71
N LEU A 189 -11.85 -3.19 1.93
CA LEU A 189 -11.83 -1.75 2.22
C LEU A 189 -12.49 -1.41 3.56
N THR A 190 -13.62 -2.04 3.86
CA THR A 190 -14.36 -1.85 5.11
C THR A 190 -13.54 -2.29 6.32
N GLU A 191 -12.82 -3.41 6.20
CA GLU A 191 -11.95 -3.98 7.22
C GLU A 191 -10.69 -3.17 7.48
N ALA A 192 -10.07 -2.67 6.41
CA ALA A 192 -8.80 -1.94 6.49
C ALA A 192 -8.90 -0.75 7.45
N PHE A 193 -9.90 0.12 7.23
CA PHE A 193 -10.36 1.14 8.17
C PHE A 193 -11.54 1.89 7.55
N SER A 194 -12.67 1.99 8.25
CA SER A 194 -13.75 2.88 7.81
C SER A 194 -14.54 3.46 8.99
N ARG A 195 -15.16 4.61 8.77
CA ARG A 195 -16.22 5.16 9.64
C ARG A 195 -17.59 5.00 8.97
N GLY A 196 -17.72 3.99 8.11
CA GLY A 196 -18.63 4.01 6.98
C GLY A 196 -18.04 4.77 5.78
N PHE A 197 -18.70 4.63 4.64
CA PHE A 197 -18.28 5.20 3.38
C PHE A 197 -19.31 6.16 2.79
N THR A 198 -18.79 7.14 2.06
CA THR A 198 -19.56 8.09 1.28
C THR A 198 -18.75 8.44 0.03
N THR A 199 -19.44 8.79 -1.05
CA THR A 199 -18.88 9.42 -2.25
C THR A 199 -18.72 10.94 -2.07
N ALA A 200 -19.00 11.43 -0.85
CA ALA A 200 -19.05 12.84 -0.48
C ALA A 200 -20.06 13.61 -1.34
N TYR A 201 -19.58 14.47 -2.23
CA TYR A 201 -20.42 15.35 -3.05
C TYR A 201 -20.51 14.90 -4.51
N LEU A 202 -19.79 13.83 -4.90
CA LEU A 202 -19.64 13.42 -6.30
C LEU A 202 -20.99 13.07 -6.96
N GLU A 203 -21.89 12.44 -6.21
CA GLU A 203 -23.24 12.07 -6.67
C GLU A 203 -24.27 13.20 -6.47
N GLY A 204 -23.84 14.38 -6.01
CA GLY A 204 -24.72 15.52 -5.74
C GLY A 204 -25.46 15.44 -4.41
N GLU A 205 -25.32 14.35 -3.65
CA GLU A 205 -25.89 14.22 -2.31
C GLU A 205 -25.26 15.22 -1.32
N ARG A 206 -26.09 15.78 -0.44
CA ARG A 206 -25.67 16.76 0.57
C ARG A 206 -26.34 16.49 1.91
N GLY A 207 -25.64 16.84 2.99
CA GLY A 207 -26.21 16.88 4.33
C GLY A 207 -25.83 15.68 5.20
N ASN A 208 -26.74 15.29 6.09
CA ASN A 208 -26.43 14.46 7.25
C ASN A 208 -25.96 13.03 6.92
N ALA A 209 -26.25 12.52 5.71
CA ALA A 209 -25.82 11.20 5.26
C ALA A 209 -24.29 11.06 5.21
N ILE A 210 -23.56 12.16 5.06
CA ILE A 210 -22.08 12.17 4.99
C ILE A 210 -21.44 12.01 6.39
N MET A 211 -22.25 12.01 7.47
CA MET A 211 -21.75 12.05 8.85
C MET A 211 -21.78 10.68 9.54
N SER A 212 -20.73 10.41 10.33
CA SER A 212 -20.64 9.29 11.27
C SER A 212 -20.88 9.77 12.71
N TYR A 213 -22.16 9.98 13.06
CA TYR A 213 -22.56 10.52 14.36
C TYR A 213 -22.22 9.63 15.55
N GLN A 214 -22.16 8.32 15.34
CA GLN A 214 -21.99 7.35 16.41
C GLN A 214 -20.53 7.15 16.80
N ARG A 215 -19.59 7.21 15.84
CA ARG A 215 -18.16 6.99 16.11
C ARG A 215 -17.20 7.74 15.19
N PRO A 216 -16.04 8.18 15.71
CA PRO A 216 -15.01 8.89 14.96
C PRO A 216 -13.79 8.04 14.56
N ASN A 217 -13.78 6.74 14.88
CA ASN A 217 -12.66 5.81 14.73
C ASN A 217 -13.04 4.59 13.86
N ASN A 218 -12.13 3.63 13.69
CA ASN A 218 -12.38 2.42 12.88
C ASN A 218 -13.64 1.68 13.37
N ARG A 219 -14.58 1.42 12.46
CA ARG A 219 -15.81 0.69 12.72
C ARG A 219 -15.61 -0.83 12.66
N GLY A 220 -14.66 -1.30 11.85
CA GLY A 220 -14.45 -2.72 11.58
C GLY A 220 -15.58 -3.37 10.78
N LEU A 221 -15.38 -4.63 10.35
CA LEU A 221 -16.38 -5.43 9.66
C LEU A 221 -17.34 -6.07 10.67
N PHE A 222 -18.63 -5.90 10.45
CA PHE A 222 -19.64 -6.53 11.30
C PHE A 222 -19.67 -8.04 11.08
N LEU A 223 -19.37 -8.81 12.12
CA LEU A 223 -19.35 -10.28 12.08
C LEU A 223 -20.67 -10.91 12.48
N GLY A 224 -21.47 -10.19 13.27
CA GLY A 224 -22.73 -10.69 13.79
C GLY A 224 -22.97 -10.25 15.24
N ARG A 225 -23.84 -10.99 15.93
CA ARG A 225 -24.14 -10.79 17.34
C ARG A 225 -23.69 -12.01 18.13
N VAL A 226 -23.25 -11.78 19.36
CA VAL A 226 -22.94 -12.87 20.29
C VAL A 226 -24.20 -13.71 20.48
N ASP A 227 -24.16 -14.97 20.06
CA ASP A 227 -25.29 -15.90 20.20
C ASP A 227 -25.48 -16.27 21.67
N GLU A 228 -24.38 -16.52 22.36
CA GLU A 228 -24.38 -17.08 23.70
C GLU A 228 -23.07 -16.71 24.44
N VAL A 229 -23.16 -16.53 25.75
CA VAL A 229 -21.98 -16.43 26.62
C VAL A 229 -22.10 -17.51 27.69
N ARG A 230 -21.15 -18.45 27.72
CA ARG A 230 -21.07 -19.52 28.70
C ARG A 230 -19.63 -19.92 28.97
N ASP A 231 -19.36 -20.43 30.17
CA ASP A 231 -18.05 -20.96 30.57
C ASP A 231 -16.87 -20.01 30.32
N GLY A 232 -17.11 -18.70 30.49
CA GLY A 232 -16.11 -17.66 30.25
C GLY A 232 -15.78 -17.41 28.77
N ALA A 233 -16.63 -17.85 27.83
CA ALA A 233 -16.45 -17.63 26.40
C ALA A 233 -17.73 -17.08 25.75
N ALA A 234 -17.54 -16.31 24.67
CA ALA A 234 -18.60 -15.91 23.76
C ALA A 234 -18.65 -16.86 22.56
N PHE A 235 -19.86 -17.18 22.11
CA PHE A 235 -20.11 -17.98 20.91
C PHE A 235 -20.72 -17.09 19.84
N LEU A 236 -20.15 -17.14 18.63
CA LEU A 236 -20.50 -16.27 17.52
C LEU A 236 -20.67 -17.06 16.23
N SER A 237 -21.84 -16.95 15.62
CA SER A 237 -22.11 -17.32 14.22
C SER A 237 -21.72 -16.13 13.34
N SER A 238 -20.86 -16.38 12.35
CA SER A 238 -20.38 -15.36 11.41
C SER A 238 -20.33 -15.98 10.02
N SER A 239 -20.74 -15.21 9.01
CA SER A 239 -20.55 -15.58 7.60
C SER A 239 -19.11 -15.35 7.13
N GLN A 240 -18.31 -14.65 7.94
CA GLN A 240 -16.92 -14.35 7.68
C GLN A 240 -16.02 -15.36 8.38
N VAL A 241 -14.97 -15.80 7.70
CA VAL A 241 -13.94 -16.68 8.26
C VAL A 241 -13.06 -15.88 9.22
N LEU A 242 -12.88 -16.40 10.45
CA LEU A 242 -11.98 -15.82 11.44
C LEU A 242 -10.66 -16.59 11.50
N ALA A 243 -9.57 -15.85 11.69
CA ALA A 243 -8.22 -16.38 11.79
C ALA A 243 -7.59 -16.10 13.17
N GLU A 244 -6.64 -16.95 13.58
CA GLU A 244 -5.86 -16.70 14.78
C GLU A 244 -5.09 -15.37 14.65
N GLY A 245 -5.17 -14.55 15.69
CA GLY A 245 -4.62 -13.19 15.73
C GLY A 245 -5.59 -12.08 15.32
N ASP A 246 -6.79 -12.40 14.81
CA ASP A 246 -7.82 -11.40 14.51
C ASP A 246 -8.14 -10.56 15.74
N VAL A 247 -8.33 -9.25 15.59
CA VAL A 247 -8.72 -8.36 16.69
C VAL A 247 -10.21 -8.07 16.56
N LEU A 248 -10.96 -8.48 17.57
CA LEU A 248 -12.41 -8.37 17.65
C LEU A 248 -12.79 -7.28 18.65
N GLU A 249 -13.72 -6.40 18.27
CA GLU A 249 -14.35 -5.43 19.16
C GLU A 249 -15.81 -5.81 19.42
N PHE A 250 -16.16 -5.94 20.69
CA PHE A 250 -17.51 -6.19 21.18
C PHE A 250 -18.14 -4.89 21.61
N TRP A 251 -19.32 -4.59 21.07
CA TRP A 251 -20.10 -3.43 21.44
C TRP A 251 -21.11 -3.84 22.50
N THR A 252 -20.78 -3.52 23.74
CA THR A 252 -21.55 -3.87 24.93
C THR A 252 -22.37 -2.68 25.40
N ARG A 253 -23.32 -2.91 26.31
CA ARG A 253 -24.07 -1.82 26.97
C ARG A 253 -23.20 -0.87 27.80
N LYS A 254 -21.99 -1.30 28.20
CA LYS A 254 -21.08 -0.52 29.06
C LYS A 254 -19.92 0.11 28.28
N GLY A 255 -20.01 0.16 26.96
CA GLY A 255 -18.93 0.62 26.07
C GLY A 255 -18.38 -0.55 25.25
N ASN A 256 -17.08 -0.51 24.97
CA ASN A 256 -16.44 -1.47 24.08
C ASN A 256 -15.49 -2.37 24.84
N ALA A 257 -15.37 -3.62 24.39
CA ALA A 257 -14.33 -4.54 24.82
C ALA A 257 -13.59 -5.07 23.59
N VAL A 258 -12.28 -5.26 23.71
CA VAL A 258 -11.42 -5.74 22.60
C VAL A 258 -10.78 -7.06 23.00
N ALA A 259 -10.80 -8.03 22.09
CA ALA A 259 -10.13 -9.33 22.24
C ALA A 259 -9.25 -9.59 21.02
N THR A 260 -8.09 -10.22 21.23
CA THR A 260 -7.34 -10.86 20.14
C THR A 260 -7.70 -12.33 20.13
N LEU A 261 -8.15 -12.85 18.99
CA LEU A 261 -8.52 -14.24 18.83
C LEU A 261 -7.28 -15.11 18.91
N GLY A 262 -7.30 -16.12 19.79
CA GLY A 262 -6.27 -17.17 19.81
C GLY A 262 -6.53 -18.21 18.72
N PRO A 263 -6.06 -19.45 18.90
CA PRO A 263 -6.35 -20.54 17.97
C PRO A 263 -7.85 -20.68 17.73
N VAL A 264 -8.24 -20.71 16.45
CA VAL A 264 -9.65 -20.76 16.04
C VAL A 264 -10.26 -22.08 16.47
N ARG A 265 -11.38 -22.01 17.21
CA ARG A 265 -12.14 -23.17 17.68
C ARG A 265 -13.62 -22.94 17.39
N THR A 266 -14.32 -23.98 16.96
CA THR A 266 -15.77 -23.94 16.74
C THR A 266 -16.47 -24.99 17.58
N ASP A 267 -17.73 -24.72 17.96
CA ASP A 267 -18.58 -25.74 18.58
C ASP A 267 -19.22 -26.66 17.53
N ARG A 268 -19.98 -27.67 17.97
CA ARG A 268 -20.67 -28.62 17.08
C ARG A 268 -21.68 -27.96 16.12
N LYS A 269 -22.07 -26.71 16.38
CA LYS A 269 -22.98 -25.92 15.54
C LYS A 269 -22.23 -24.98 14.59
N GLY A 270 -20.89 -25.05 14.56
CA GLY A 270 -20.04 -24.18 13.74
C GLY A 270 -19.84 -22.77 14.31
N ARG A 271 -20.25 -22.50 15.57
CA ARG A 271 -20.08 -21.18 16.18
C ARG A 271 -18.65 -20.99 16.67
N TYR A 272 -18.04 -19.86 16.37
CA TYR A 272 -16.72 -19.50 16.86
C TYR A 272 -16.71 -19.37 18.39
N HIS A 273 -15.79 -20.08 19.04
CA HIS A 273 -15.54 -20.02 20.48
C HIS A 273 -14.49 -18.95 20.77
N ILE A 274 -14.89 -17.87 21.43
CA ILE A 274 -14.03 -16.72 21.74
C ILE A 274 -13.84 -16.63 23.25
N PRO A 275 -12.66 -17.01 23.80
CA PRO A 275 -12.38 -16.87 25.22
C PRO A 275 -12.51 -15.42 25.67
N LEU A 276 -13.17 -15.19 26.80
CA LEU A 276 -13.29 -13.88 27.44
C LEU A 276 -12.35 -13.79 28.65
N ASP A 277 -11.75 -12.63 28.81
CA ASP A 277 -10.80 -12.28 29.85
C ASP A 277 -11.31 -11.10 30.70
N SER A 278 -10.43 -10.55 31.54
CA SER A 278 -10.75 -9.40 32.40
C SER A 278 -11.15 -8.14 31.61
N LYS A 279 -10.66 -7.97 30.38
CA LYS A 279 -10.97 -6.83 29.50
C LYS A 279 -12.31 -7.00 28.77
N THR A 280 -12.80 -8.23 28.66
CA THR A 280 -14.03 -8.58 27.93
C THR A 280 -15.16 -9.10 28.83
N ARG A 281 -15.00 -8.95 30.15
CA ARG A 281 -16.01 -9.32 31.17
C ARG A 281 -17.40 -8.71 31.00
N THR A 282 -17.55 -7.64 30.21
CA THR A 282 -18.83 -6.96 29.98
C THR A 282 -19.63 -7.52 28.82
N VAL A 283 -19.05 -8.43 28.02
CA VAL A 283 -19.69 -9.04 26.85
C VAL A 283 -20.86 -9.93 27.27
N ARG A 284 -22.00 -9.80 26.59
CA ARG A 284 -23.25 -10.55 26.81
C ARG A 284 -23.85 -11.00 25.47
N ALA A 285 -24.76 -11.97 25.53
CA ALA A 285 -25.54 -12.37 24.37
C ALA A 285 -26.31 -11.16 23.77
N GLY A 286 -26.34 -11.09 22.43
CA GLY A 286 -26.92 -9.99 21.66
C GLY A 286 -25.99 -8.80 21.40
N ASP A 287 -24.85 -8.72 22.09
CA ASP A 287 -23.82 -7.70 21.82
C ASP A 287 -23.30 -7.86 20.39
N ARG A 288 -23.03 -6.73 19.72
CA ARG A 288 -22.53 -6.74 18.34
C ARG A 288 -21.04 -6.99 18.33
N VAL A 289 -20.56 -7.78 17.38
CA VAL A 289 -19.14 -8.12 17.23
C VAL A 289 -18.62 -7.60 15.90
N PHE A 290 -17.46 -6.97 15.92
CA PHE A 290 -16.78 -6.44 14.74
C PHE A 290 -15.34 -6.93 14.66
N ARG A 291 -14.84 -7.28 13.48
CA ARG A 291 -13.41 -7.46 13.23
C ARG A 291 -12.79 -6.10 12.92
N VAL A 292 -11.91 -5.62 13.79
CA VAL A 292 -11.25 -4.31 13.66
C VAL A 292 -9.81 -4.41 13.15
N ARG A 293 -9.24 -5.63 13.12
CA ARG A 293 -7.99 -5.97 12.43
C ARG A 293 -8.05 -7.44 12.00
N SER A 294 -7.78 -7.71 10.73
CA SER A 294 -7.57 -9.07 10.21
C SER A 294 -6.10 -9.47 10.37
N ALA A 295 -5.85 -10.68 10.89
CA ALA A 295 -4.52 -11.24 10.98
C ALA A 295 -3.98 -11.71 9.62
N GLU A 296 -4.85 -12.24 8.75
CA GLU A 296 -4.48 -12.63 7.39
C GLU A 296 -4.07 -11.42 6.55
N ALA A 297 -4.66 -10.25 6.82
CA ALA A 297 -4.30 -9.01 6.17
C ALA A 297 -3.05 -8.33 6.76
N ALA A 298 -2.36 -8.96 7.72
CA ALA A 298 -1.18 -8.39 8.35
C ALA A 298 -0.06 -8.17 7.32
N PHE A 299 0.50 -6.96 7.30
CA PHE A 299 1.56 -6.60 6.39
C PHE A 299 2.88 -6.91 7.07
N THR A 300 3.61 -7.89 6.53
CA THR A 300 4.96 -8.17 7.00
C THR A 300 5.94 -7.22 6.30
N ASP A 301 6.41 -6.25 7.07
CA ASP A 301 7.35 -5.25 6.61
C ASP A 301 8.79 -5.78 6.64
N ASP A 302 9.15 -6.61 5.66
CA ASP A 302 10.56 -6.92 5.40
C ASP A 302 11.15 -5.82 4.50
N ALA A 303 12.04 -4.98 5.04
CA ALA A 303 12.68 -3.92 4.28
C ALA A 303 13.53 -4.40 3.09
N ARG A 304 13.86 -5.71 3.03
CA ARG A 304 14.60 -6.34 1.93
C ARG A 304 13.71 -6.81 0.78
N GLU A 305 12.41 -6.84 1.00
CA GLU A 305 11.44 -7.22 -0.04
C GLU A 305 10.98 -5.97 -0.84
N PRO A 306 10.88 -6.05 -2.18
CA PRO A 306 11.19 -7.21 -3.02
C PRO A 306 12.70 -7.47 -3.12
N ARG A 307 13.10 -8.75 -3.04
CA ARG A 307 14.49 -9.16 -3.24
C ARG A 307 14.91 -8.99 -4.69
N VAL A 308 16.21 -8.76 -4.91
CA VAL A 308 16.80 -8.73 -6.25
C VAL A 308 17.02 -10.16 -6.72
N PRO A 309 16.37 -10.60 -7.82
CA PRO A 309 16.60 -11.92 -8.38
C PRO A 309 18.01 -11.99 -8.99
N ILE A 310 18.77 -13.02 -8.65
CA ILE A 310 20.13 -13.23 -9.15
C ILE A 310 20.33 -14.65 -9.70
N VAL A 311 21.26 -14.77 -10.63
CA VAL A 311 21.81 -16.04 -11.11
C VAL A 311 23.22 -16.16 -10.58
N GLY A 312 23.60 -17.35 -10.13
CA GLY A 312 24.91 -17.65 -9.60
C GLY A 312 25.65 -18.70 -10.41
N VAL A 313 26.98 -18.62 -10.37
CA VAL A 313 27.91 -19.65 -10.82
C VAL A 313 28.88 -19.94 -9.68
N ALA A 314 29.07 -21.20 -9.33
CA ALA A 314 30.08 -21.65 -8.38
C ALA A 314 31.03 -22.62 -9.09
N THR A 315 32.33 -22.32 -9.08
CA THR A 315 33.37 -23.09 -9.78
C THR A 315 34.34 -23.70 -8.76
N LEU A 316 34.52 -25.02 -8.83
CA LEU A 316 35.31 -25.82 -7.90
C LEU A 316 36.17 -26.85 -8.64
N HIS A 317 37.32 -26.42 -9.17
CA HIS A 317 38.31 -27.30 -9.77
C HIS A 317 39.50 -27.52 -8.83
N VAL A 318 39.96 -28.77 -8.71
CA VAL A 318 41.04 -29.13 -7.78
C VAL A 318 42.33 -28.42 -8.19
N GLY A 319 42.94 -27.70 -7.25
CA GLY A 319 44.14 -26.90 -7.47
C GLY A 319 43.87 -25.47 -7.91
N GLU A 320 42.64 -25.13 -8.30
CA GLU A 320 42.22 -23.77 -8.64
C GLU A 320 41.51 -23.09 -7.46
N PRO A 321 41.54 -21.75 -7.36
CA PRO A 321 40.75 -21.02 -6.36
C PRO A 321 39.26 -21.34 -6.49
N LEU A 322 38.59 -21.59 -5.36
CA LEU A 322 37.12 -21.58 -5.33
C LEU A 322 36.63 -20.22 -5.83
N ALA A 323 35.78 -20.19 -6.85
CA ALA A 323 35.18 -18.96 -7.36
C ALA A 323 33.65 -19.00 -7.21
N VAL A 324 33.05 -17.88 -6.84
CA VAL A 324 31.60 -17.67 -6.89
C VAL A 324 31.32 -16.34 -7.56
N GLU A 325 30.41 -16.34 -8.52
CA GLU A 325 29.95 -15.18 -9.26
C GLU A 325 28.43 -15.07 -9.15
N PHE A 326 27.93 -13.84 -9.04
CA PHE A 326 26.51 -13.51 -9.11
C PHE A 326 26.26 -12.34 -10.04
N HIS A 327 25.17 -12.42 -10.80
CA HIS A 327 24.66 -11.30 -11.58
C HIS A 327 23.12 -11.22 -11.49
N PRO A 328 22.50 -10.05 -11.73
CA PRO A 328 21.05 -9.93 -11.81
C PRO A 328 20.46 -10.91 -12.83
N ALA A 329 19.35 -11.54 -12.48
CA ALA A 329 18.63 -12.43 -13.38
C ALA A 329 18.04 -11.66 -14.57
N THR A 330 17.99 -12.31 -15.72
CA THR A 330 17.22 -11.84 -16.88
C THR A 330 15.77 -12.31 -16.78
N VAL A 331 14.88 -11.72 -17.59
CA VAL A 331 13.49 -12.21 -17.71
C VAL A 331 13.46 -13.64 -18.28
N ALA A 332 14.44 -14.01 -19.11
CA ALA A 332 14.56 -15.36 -19.65
C ALA A 332 14.94 -16.38 -18.55
N ASP A 333 15.83 -16.01 -17.62
CA ASP A 333 16.18 -16.86 -16.48
C ASP A 333 14.95 -17.13 -15.61
N LEU A 334 14.14 -16.10 -15.32
CA LEU A 334 12.90 -16.25 -14.55
C LEU A 334 11.89 -17.19 -15.25
N ARG A 335 11.75 -17.10 -16.57
CA ARG A 335 10.87 -18.01 -17.34
C ARG A 335 11.33 -19.45 -17.27
N GLN A 336 12.63 -19.69 -17.42
CA GLN A 336 13.19 -21.03 -17.48
C GLN A 336 12.94 -21.87 -16.22
N VAL A 337 12.88 -21.22 -15.06
CA VAL A 337 12.62 -21.88 -13.77
C VAL A 337 11.15 -21.84 -13.34
N GLY A 338 10.23 -21.47 -14.24
CA GLY A 338 8.79 -21.41 -13.95
C GLY A 338 8.40 -20.29 -12.99
N PHE A 339 9.23 -19.25 -12.82
CA PHE A 339 8.84 -18.04 -12.08
C PHE A 339 7.90 -17.14 -12.90
N ILE A 340 7.75 -17.37 -14.21
CA ILE A 340 6.85 -16.60 -15.09
C ILE A 340 6.34 -17.56 -16.18
N ASP A 341 5.02 -17.72 -16.32
CA ASP A 341 4.38 -18.52 -17.38
C ASP A 341 4.36 -17.77 -18.73
N ASP A 342 4.33 -18.50 -19.85
CA ASP A 342 4.38 -17.94 -21.22
C ASP A 342 3.23 -16.95 -21.54
N GLY A 343 2.06 -17.07 -20.90
CA GLY A 343 0.96 -16.10 -21.01
C GLY A 343 1.07 -14.89 -20.07
N SER A 344 1.87 -15.00 -19.01
CA SER A 344 1.84 -14.07 -17.87
C SER A 344 2.67 -12.80 -18.05
N LEU A 345 3.47 -12.66 -19.12
CA LEU A 345 4.31 -11.46 -19.29
C LEU A 345 3.53 -10.27 -19.86
N THR A 346 2.52 -10.51 -20.70
CA THR A 346 1.53 -9.49 -21.09
C THR A 346 0.49 -9.30 -19.99
N GLU A 347 0.04 -10.39 -19.34
CA GLU A 347 -1.00 -10.35 -18.30
C GLU A 347 -0.53 -9.78 -16.94
N ALA A 348 0.72 -10.01 -16.51
CA ALA A 348 1.26 -9.51 -15.23
C ALA A 348 1.96 -8.15 -15.35
N LEU A 349 2.24 -7.68 -16.58
CA LEU A 349 2.70 -6.31 -16.81
C LEU A 349 1.54 -5.31 -16.84
N ASP A 350 0.33 -5.77 -17.21
CA ASP A 350 -0.88 -4.94 -17.29
C ASP A 350 -1.86 -5.16 -16.14
N SER A 351 -1.85 -6.32 -15.46
CA SER A 351 -2.55 -6.52 -14.19
C SER A 351 -1.58 -6.44 -13.02
N ALA A 352 -1.65 -5.33 -12.29
CA ALA A 352 -0.92 -5.15 -11.03
C ALA A 352 -1.64 -5.89 -9.88
N THR A 353 -2.00 -7.15 -10.08
CA THR A 353 -2.31 -8.04 -8.95
C THR A 353 -1.00 -8.33 -8.24
N ALA A 354 -0.96 -7.97 -6.96
CA ALA A 354 0.20 -8.02 -6.08
C ALA A 354 0.66 -9.46 -5.78
N ASP A 355 1.13 -10.17 -6.81
CA ASP A 355 1.88 -11.39 -6.66
C ASP A 355 3.37 -11.05 -6.74
N GLY A 356 4.20 -11.63 -5.86
CA GLY A 356 5.62 -11.30 -5.76
C GLY A 356 6.37 -11.41 -7.10
N LEU A 357 5.86 -12.26 -8.00
CA LEU A 357 6.39 -12.60 -9.31
C LEU A 357 6.44 -11.41 -10.28
N ALA A 358 5.38 -10.58 -10.35
CA ALA A 358 5.31 -9.41 -11.23
C ALA A 358 6.34 -8.33 -10.84
N THR A 359 6.55 -8.17 -9.53
CA THR A 359 7.54 -7.21 -9.00
C THR A 359 8.97 -7.70 -9.27
N THR A 360 9.24 -8.99 -9.09
CA THR A 360 10.54 -9.62 -9.41
C THR A 360 10.89 -9.47 -10.90
N ALA A 361 9.94 -9.69 -11.80
CA ALA A 361 10.12 -9.49 -13.24
C ALA A 361 10.44 -8.03 -13.60
N ALA A 362 9.75 -7.06 -12.98
CA ALA A 362 9.99 -5.65 -13.20
C ALA A 362 11.39 -5.21 -12.70
N ILE A 363 11.89 -5.79 -11.61
CA ILE A 363 13.25 -5.55 -11.10
C ILE A 363 14.28 -6.09 -12.10
N ALA A 364 14.13 -7.35 -12.52
CA ALA A 364 15.00 -7.98 -13.51
C ALA A 364 15.10 -7.10 -14.76
N ARG A 365 13.96 -6.69 -15.34
CA ARG A 365 13.93 -5.84 -16.54
C ARG A 365 14.66 -4.51 -16.33
N ARG A 366 14.46 -3.83 -15.21
CA ARG A 366 15.13 -2.54 -14.93
C ARG A 366 16.63 -2.67 -14.79
N LEU A 367 17.10 -3.75 -14.16
CA LEU A 367 18.54 -3.99 -14.01
C LEU A 367 19.21 -4.29 -15.35
N GLN A 368 18.49 -4.90 -16.29
CA GLN A 368 18.96 -5.09 -17.67
C GLN A 368 18.99 -3.80 -18.50
N MET A 369 18.41 -2.69 -18.03
CA MET A 369 18.49 -1.38 -18.69
C MET A 369 19.70 -0.56 -18.24
N LEU A 370 20.52 -1.08 -17.31
CA LEU A 370 21.76 -0.43 -16.94
C LEU A 370 22.77 -0.50 -18.09
N PRO A 371 23.64 0.51 -18.27
CA PRO A 371 24.63 0.51 -19.34
C PRO A 371 25.56 -0.72 -19.29
N GLU A 372 25.90 -1.15 -18.08
CA GLU A 372 26.62 -2.40 -17.81
C GLU A 372 25.85 -3.15 -16.73
N VAL A 373 25.65 -4.45 -16.94
CA VAL A 373 25.00 -5.33 -15.95
C VAL A 373 26.01 -5.61 -14.83
N PRO A 374 25.68 -5.25 -13.57
CA PRO A 374 26.59 -5.49 -12.46
C PRO A 374 26.85 -6.97 -12.24
N VAL A 375 28.11 -7.32 -12.02
CA VAL A 375 28.55 -8.65 -11.62
C VAL A 375 29.28 -8.50 -10.29
N GLY A 376 29.00 -9.39 -9.35
CA GLY A 376 29.79 -9.53 -8.13
C GLY A 376 30.48 -10.88 -8.12
N SER A 377 31.78 -10.88 -7.90
CA SER A 377 32.57 -12.11 -7.88
C SER A 377 33.54 -12.13 -6.72
N ALA A 378 33.90 -13.34 -6.29
CA ALA A 378 34.93 -13.52 -5.30
C ALA A 378 35.64 -14.85 -5.49
N GLU A 379 36.91 -14.86 -5.13
CA GLU A 379 37.75 -16.06 -5.09
C GLU A 379 38.14 -16.42 -3.65
N GLY A 380 38.40 -17.70 -3.42
CA GLY A 380 38.76 -18.30 -2.14
C GLY A 380 40.15 -18.93 -2.15
N ALA A 381 40.37 -19.84 -1.20
CA ALA A 381 41.54 -20.70 -1.23
C ALA A 381 41.42 -21.74 -2.37
N PRO A 382 42.56 -22.27 -2.86
CA PRO A 382 42.55 -23.39 -3.80
C PRO A 382 41.73 -24.57 -3.27
N VAL A 383 40.95 -25.19 -4.15
CA VAL A 383 40.17 -26.39 -3.84
C VAL A 383 41.11 -27.58 -3.71
N GLU A 384 40.98 -28.35 -2.63
CA GLU A 384 41.78 -29.55 -2.40
C GLU A 384 41.03 -30.81 -2.82
N THR A 385 41.74 -31.93 -2.97
CA THR A 385 41.10 -33.26 -3.03
C THR A 385 40.54 -33.62 -1.66
N ALA A 386 39.35 -34.22 -1.63
CA ALA A 386 38.68 -34.63 -0.40
C ALA A 386 39.52 -35.63 0.41
N ARG A 387 39.79 -35.29 1.68
CA ARG A 387 40.54 -36.17 2.60
C ARG A 387 39.66 -37.21 3.29
N THR A 388 38.36 -36.94 3.41
CA THR A 388 37.39 -37.83 4.08
C THR A 388 36.18 -38.09 3.20
N ARG A 389 35.23 -37.13 3.17
CA ARG A 389 34.02 -37.18 2.34
C ARG A 389 34.09 -36.04 1.31
N PRO A 390 33.96 -36.34 0.00
CA PRO A 390 33.86 -35.30 -1.01
C PRO A 390 32.57 -34.50 -0.85
N VAL A 391 32.66 -33.22 -1.16
CA VAL A 391 31.51 -32.32 -1.21
C VAL A 391 30.67 -32.71 -2.43
N SER A 392 29.36 -32.87 -2.25
CA SER A 392 28.45 -33.14 -3.36
C SER A 392 27.96 -31.85 -4.02
N PHE A 393 27.44 -31.97 -5.24
CA PHE A 393 26.73 -30.88 -5.92
C PHE A 393 25.63 -30.27 -5.03
N ASP A 394 24.81 -31.12 -4.39
CA ASP A 394 23.73 -30.69 -3.51
C ASP A 394 24.25 -29.95 -2.28
N ASP A 395 25.39 -30.36 -1.73
CA ASP A 395 26.03 -29.65 -0.61
C ASP A 395 26.45 -28.24 -1.04
N VAL A 396 27.10 -28.09 -2.22
CA VAL A 396 27.48 -26.77 -2.74
C VAL A 396 26.23 -25.91 -2.94
N ALA A 397 25.21 -26.44 -3.62
CA ALA A 397 23.97 -25.71 -3.90
C ALA A 397 23.28 -25.24 -2.61
N ALA A 398 23.09 -26.15 -1.64
CA ALA A 398 22.44 -25.85 -0.37
C ALA A 398 23.22 -24.86 0.51
N HIS A 399 24.52 -24.68 0.27
CA HIS A 399 25.34 -23.69 0.97
C HIS A 399 25.45 -22.36 0.23
N VAL A 400 25.41 -22.35 -1.10
CA VAL A 400 25.39 -21.11 -1.90
C VAL A 400 24.03 -20.42 -1.82
N ASP A 401 22.92 -21.17 -1.77
CA ASP A 401 21.55 -20.62 -1.71
C ASP A 401 21.13 -20.04 -0.34
N ARG A 402 22.04 -19.97 0.64
CA ARG A 402 21.73 -19.40 1.97
C ARG A 402 21.82 -17.88 1.96
N LEU A 403 20.83 -17.24 1.33
CA LEU A 403 20.77 -15.79 1.12
C LEU A 403 19.84 -15.03 2.07
N GLY A 404 19.24 -15.69 3.07
CA GLY A 404 18.12 -15.14 3.86
C GLY A 404 18.33 -13.74 4.48
N ASN A 405 19.56 -13.34 4.81
CA ASN A 405 19.86 -12.02 5.38
C ASN A 405 20.31 -10.96 4.36
N THR A 406 20.43 -11.32 3.08
CA THR A 406 20.85 -10.41 2.00
C THR A 406 19.62 -9.85 1.27
N PRO A 407 19.76 -8.78 0.47
CA PRO A 407 18.65 -8.28 -0.37
C PRO A 407 18.43 -9.11 -1.64
N PHE A 408 19.09 -10.26 -1.77
CA PHE A 408 19.08 -11.08 -2.97
C PHE A 408 18.24 -12.35 -2.80
N GLN A 409 17.76 -12.88 -3.93
CA GLN A 409 17.11 -14.17 -4.05
C GLN A 409 17.75 -14.93 -5.21
N LEU A 410 18.26 -16.13 -4.95
CA LEU A 410 18.87 -16.97 -5.98
C LEU A 410 17.75 -17.60 -6.80
N VAL A 411 17.78 -17.38 -8.10
CA VAL A 411 16.81 -17.94 -9.04
C VAL A 411 17.38 -19.17 -9.73
N ARG A 412 18.66 -19.10 -10.10
CA ARG A 412 19.39 -20.21 -10.74
C ARG A 412 20.81 -20.26 -10.22
N LEU A 413 21.33 -21.47 -10.03
CA LEU A 413 22.71 -21.73 -9.70
C LEU A 413 23.30 -22.76 -10.66
N THR A 414 24.44 -22.43 -11.24
CA THR A 414 25.26 -23.39 -11.98
C THR A 414 26.43 -23.77 -11.08
N VAL A 415 26.61 -25.07 -10.81
CA VAL A 415 27.79 -25.56 -10.09
C VAL A 415 28.64 -26.33 -11.09
N ASP A 416 29.84 -25.81 -11.32
CA ASP A 416 30.89 -26.44 -12.13
C ASP A 416 31.95 -26.98 -11.18
N MET A 417 32.09 -28.31 -11.08
CA MET A 417 32.96 -28.91 -10.08
C MET A 417 33.57 -30.24 -10.53
N ASP A 418 34.80 -30.49 -10.09
CA ASP A 418 35.47 -31.77 -10.29
C ASP A 418 34.93 -32.87 -9.36
N ASP A 419 35.15 -34.12 -9.74
CA ASP A 419 34.93 -35.26 -8.85
C ASP A 419 35.92 -35.25 -7.67
N GLY A 420 35.42 -35.56 -6.47
CA GLY A 420 36.29 -35.71 -5.30
C GLY A 420 36.72 -34.38 -4.65
N VAL A 421 36.03 -33.27 -4.92
CA VAL A 421 36.30 -31.96 -4.33
C VAL A 421 36.23 -31.99 -2.79
N GLY A 422 37.26 -31.45 -2.15
CA GLY A 422 37.38 -31.25 -0.72
C GLY A 422 37.49 -29.77 -0.36
N ILE A 423 36.39 -29.18 0.13
CA ILE A 423 36.39 -27.81 0.64
C ILE A 423 35.57 -27.69 1.93
N GLY A 424 36.03 -26.85 2.84
CA GLY A 424 35.26 -26.51 4.04
C GLY A 424 34.08 -25.59 3.70
N PHE A 425 32.88 -25.88 4.21
CA PHE A 425 31.71 -25.03 3.98
C PHE A 425 31.90 -23.58 4.42
N SER A 426 32.73 -23.33 5.44
CA SER A 426 33.08 -21.97 5.86
C SER A 426 33.80 -21.18 4.77
N ALA A 427 34.65 -21.83 3.96
CA ALA A 427 35.30 -21.19 2.82
C ALA A 427 34.27 -20.82 1.75
N LEU A 428 33.35 -21.74 1.45
CA LEU A 428 32.24 -21.48 0.52
C LEU A 428 31.33 -20.34 0.99
N HIS A 429 31.00 -20.28 2.29
CA HIS A 429 30.19 -19.19 2.85
C HIS A 429 30.91 -17.84 2.76
N GLY A 430 32.22 -17.83 2.99
CA GLY A 430 33.05 -16.63 2.91
C GLY A 430 33.14 -16.09 1.49
N VAL A 431 33.41 -16.95 0.50
CA VAL A 431 33.47 -16.56 -0.91
C VAL A 431 32.10 -16.08 -1.40
N ARG A 432 31.03 -16.84 -1.13
CA ARG A 432 29.65 -16.44 -1.41
C ARG A 432 29.31 -15.05 -0.83
N ALA A 433 29.62 -14.82 0.44
CA ALA A 433 29.32 -13.54 1.09
C ALA A 433 30.05 -12.38 0.42
N ARG A 434 31.35 -12.55 0.10
CA ARG A 434 32.13 -11.53 -0.61
C ARG A 434 31.60 -11.24 -2.01
N ALA A 435 31.21 -12.27 -2.77
CA ALA A 435 30.64 -12.08 -4.10
C ALA A 435 29.31 -11.29 -4.06
N LEU A 436 28.48 -11.52 -3.03
CA LEU A 436 27.24 -10.76 -2.83
C LEU A 436 27.49 -9.32 -2.37
N ASP A 437 28.49 -9.11 -1.52
CA ASP A 437 28.91 -7.76 -1.10
C ASP A 437 29.45 -6.96 -2.29
N ASP A 438 30.24 -7.60 -3.16
CA ASP A 438 30.75 -7.02 -4.40
C ASP A 438 29.61 -6.67 -5.37
N LEU A 439 28.64 -7.58 -5.56
CA LEU A 439 27.46 -7.31 -6.37
C LEU A 439 26.64 -6.13 -5.81
N ALA A 440 26.45 -6.07 -4.49
CA ALA A 440 25.75 -4.98 -3.84
C ALA A 440 26.48 -3.65 -4.02
N ALA A 441 27.82 -3.64 -3.93
CA ALA A 441 28.63 -2.46 -4.19
C ALA A 441 28.50 -2.00 -5.65
N ALA A 442 28.58 -2.94 -6.61
CA ALA A 442 28.45 -2.66 -8.04
C ALA A 442 27.06 -2.08 -8.38
N LEU A 443 25.97 -2.65 -7.84
CA LEU A 443 24.61 -2.12 -7.99
C LEU A 443 24.45 -0.70 -7.45
N ASN A 444 25.15 -0.37 -6.35
CA ASN A 444 25.06 0.93 -5.70
C ASN A 444 26.05 1.96 -6.24
N ALA A 445 27.08 1.55 -6.98
CA ALA A 445 28.14 2.44 -7.46
C ALA A 445 27.62 3.66 -8.26
N PRO A 446 26.63 3.54 -9.17
CA PRO A 446 26.09 4.69 -9.90
C PRO A 446 25.37 5.72 -9.02
N TRP A 447 24.94 5.31 -7.82
CA TRP A 447 24.11 6.10 -6.91
C TRP A 447 24.90 6.63 -5.71
N THR A 448 25.99 5.94 -5.36
CA THR A 448 26.84 6.26 -4.23
C THR A 448 27.63 7.54 -4.53
N GLY A 449 27.50 8.55 -3.68
CA GLY A 449 28.20 9.83 -3.85
C GLY A 449 27.65 10.73 -4.96
N ARG A 450 26.53 10.37 -5.59
CA ARG A 450 25.86 11.22 -6.60
C ARG A 450 25.54 12.58 -5.99
N ARG A 451 26.22 13.63 -6.47
CA ARG A 451 25.82 15.01 -6.21
C ARG A 451 24.55 15.28 -7.00
N LEU A 452 23.42 15.40 -6.30
CA LEU A 452 22.20 15.88 -6.92
C LEU A 452 22.47 17.31 -7.43
N PRO A 453 22.26 17.57 -8.73
CA PRO A 453 22.41 18.94 -9.22
C PRO A 453 21.48 19.84 -8.42
N ARG A 454 21.95 21.05 -8.09
CA ARG A 454 21.06 22.13 -7.68
C ARG A 454 20.05 22.24 -8.82
N VAL A 455 18.76 22.11 -8.49
CA VAL A 455 17.63 22.02 -9.45
C VAL A 455 17.91 22.95 -10.62
N ALA A 456 18.27 22.36 -11.77
CA ALA A 456 18.26 23.10 -13.02
C ALA A 456 16.80 23.43 -13.34
N ASP A 457 16.56 24.52 -14.08
CA ASP A 457 15.25 24.78 -14.63
C ASP A 457 14.81 23.51 -15.37
N ARG A 458 13.77 22.87 -14.84
CA ARG A 458 13.19 21.69 -15.46
C ARG A 458 12.47 22.22 -16.69
N GLU A 459 12.82 21.71 -17.87
CA GLU A 459 11.88 21.85 -18.98
C GLU A 459 10.52 21.32 -18.50
N PRO A 460 9.43 22.07 -18.68
CA PRO A 460 8.10 21.62 -18.33
C PRO A 460 7.94 20.21 -18.87
N LEU A 461 7.59 19.26 -18.00
CA LEU A 461 7.26 17.94 -18.50
C LEU A 461 6.11 18.16 -19.50
N PRO A 462 6.19 17.63 -20.73
CA PRO A 462 5.06 17.70 -21.64
C PRO A 462 3.83 17.17 -20.89
N ALA A 463 2.73 17.93 -20.95
CA ALA A 463 1.48 17.53 -20.34
C ALA A 463 1.22 16.08 -20.72
N ALA A 464 1.11 15.20 -19.73
CA ALA A 464 0.76 13.81 -20.00
C ALA A 464 -0.66 13.85 -20.57
N HIS A 465 -0.78 13.68 -21.88
CA HIS A 465 -2.06 13.43 -22.52
C HIS A 465 -2.71 12.18 -21.88
N PRO A 466 -4.05 12.11 -21.86
CA PRO A 466 -4.85 11.34 -20.88
C PRO A 466 -4.93 9.83 -21.16
N SER A 467 -3.79 9.16 -21.37
CA SER A 467 -3.76 7.70 -21.53
C SER A 467 -3.46 6.95 -20.23
N GLY A 468 -3.27 7.63 -19.09
CA GLY A 468 -3.00 6.93 -17.83
C GLY A 468 -3.36 7.75 -16.61
N CYS A 469 -4.56 7.51 -16.07
CA CYS A 469 -4.85 7.90 -14.70
C CYS A 469 -3.95 7.09 -13.74
N ARG A 470 -3.49 7.72 -12.66
CA ARG A 470 -2.52 7.14 -11.71
C ARG A 470 -3.06 7.08 -10.30
N ILE A 471 -2.52 6.17 -9.49
CA ILE A 471 -2.77 6.12 -8.04
C ILE A 471 -1.63 6.82 -7.31
N ALA A 472 -1.98 7.85 -6.57
CA ALA A 472 -1.10 8.57 -5.68
C ALA A 472 -1.47 8.31 -4.21
N VAL A 473 -0.49 8.06 -3.35
CA VAL A 473 -0.74 7.79 -1.92
C VAL A 473 0.07 8.75 -1.08
N THR A 474 -0.57 9.42 -0.13
CA THR A 474 0.16 10.22 0.87
C THR A 474 0.46 9.37 2.10
N VAL A 475 1.74 9.21 2.47
CA VAL A 475 2.17 8.38 3.61
C VAL A 475 3.15 9.15 4.50
N THR A 476 3.27 8.73 5.76
CA THR A 476 4.09 9.42 6.76
C THR A 476 5.29 8.63 7.29
N ASN A 477 5.39 7.34 6.98
CA ASN A 477 6.48 6.47 7.41
C ASN A 477 6.96 5.54 6.27
N PRO A 478 8.17 4.94 6.38
CA PRO A 478 8.71 4.04 5.36
C PRO A 478 7.92 2.74 5.13
N ALA A 479 7.31 2.16 6.17
CA ALA A 479 6.56 0.91 6.07
C ALA A 479 5.32 1.09 5.19
N CYS A 480 4.56 2.16 5.41
CA CYS A 480 3.45 2.59 4.55
C CYS A 480 3.90 2.91 3.12
N ALA A 481 5.08 3.51 2.93
CA ALA A 481 5.62 3.74 1.58
C ALA A 481 5.91 2.43 0.85
N ARG A 482 6.51 1.44 1.54
CA ARG A 482 6.74 0.10 0.98
C ARG A 482 5.42 -0.61 0.69
N ALA A 483 4.45 -0.55 1.61
CA ALA A 483 3.11 -1.10 1.42
C ALA A 483 2.41 -0.50 0.19
N ALA A 484 2.41 0.83 0.05
CA ALA A 484 1.88 1.51 -1.13
C ALA A 484 2.56 1.03 -2.41
N LYS A 485 3.89 0.93 -2.39
CA LYS A 485 4.65 0.53 -3.57
C LYS A 485 4.35 -0.91 -3.99
N ARG A 486 4.33 -1.84 -3.04
CA ARG A 486 4.02 -3.27 -3.27
C ARG A 486 2.60 -3.48 -3.77
N ALA A 487 1.65 -2.67 -3.29
CA ALA A 487 0.27 -2.75 -3.71
C ALA A 487 -0.02 -2.07 -5.07
N GLY A 488 0.99 -1.48 -5.73
CA GLY A 488 0.85 -0.92 -7.09
C GLY A 488 0.62 0.59 -7.15
N ALA A 489 0.94 1.35 -6.10
CA ALA A 489 0.91 2.82 -6.18
C ALA A 489 1.92 3.34 -7.22
N HIS A 490 1.50 4.32 -8.02
CA HIS A 490 2.36 4.96 -9.02
C HIS A 490 3.17 6.09 -8.41
N LEU A 491 2.55 6.85 -7.52
CA LEU A 491 3.12 8.02 -6.87
C LEU A 491 2.98 7.88 -5.36
N ILE A 492 4.05 8.22 -4.63
CA ILE A 492 4.05 8.24 -3.17
C ILE A 492 4.44 9.65 -2.73
N TYR A 493 3.52 10.33 -2.06
CA TYR A 493 3.76 11.62 -1.45
C TYR A 493 4.21 11.46 0.00
N VAL A 494 5.37 12.01 0.31
CA VAL A 494 5.92 12.07 1.66
C VAL A 494 6.10 13.53 2.09
N PRO A 495 5.70 13.91 3.31
CA PRO A 495 5.96 15.27 3.79
C PRO A 495 7.46 15.52 3.92
N ALA A 496 7.97 16.61 3.33
CA ALA A 496 9.40 16.95 3.38
C ALA A 496 9.93 17.09 4.83
N LEU A 497 9.10 17.57 5.75
CA LEU A 497 9.43 17.70 7.17
C LEU A 497 9.56 16.36 7.91
N ASN A 498 9.13 15.26 7.29
CA ASN A 498 9.23 13.93 7.90
C ASN A 498 10.59 13.25 7.65
N TYR A 499 11.44 13.82 6.78
CA TYR A 499 12.69 13.18 6.34
C TYR A 499 13.93 13.61 7.16
N ARG A 500 13.81 13.74 8.49
CA ARG A 500 15.00 13.56 9.33
C ARG A 500 15.33 12.06 9.27
N ARG A 501 16.47 11.71 8.66
CA ARG A 501 16.85 10.35 8.25
C ARG A 501 16.41 9.27 9.26
N GLY A 502 15.55 8.36 8.81
CA GLY A 502 15.28 7.08 9.49
C GLY A 502 14.13 7.06 10.51
N GLU A 503 13.38 8.15 10.71
CA GLU A 503 12.37 8.22 11.77
C GLU A 503 10.95 8.45 11.22
N ALA A 504 9.96 7.77 11.82
CA ALA A 504 8.55 8.08 11.59
C ALA A 504 8.19 9.39 12.32
N VAL A 505 8.03 10.45 11.54
CA VAL A 505 7.76 11.78 12.06
C VAL A 505 6.37 12.19 11.58
N ILE A 506 5.52 12.67 12.48
CA ILE A 506 4.29 13.37 12.11
C ILE A 506 4.51 14.82 12.53
N ALA A 507 4.45 15.75 11.57
CA ALA A 507 4.54 17.17 11.86
C ALA A 507 5.88 17.62 12.50
N GLY A 508 7.00 16.97 12.17
CA GLY A 508 8.31 17.29 12.78
C GLY A 508 8.55 16.69 14.17
N GLN A 509 7.61 15.92 14.73
CA GLN A 509 7.76 15.22 16.02
C GLN A 509 7.80 13.70 15.84
N LYS A 510 8.71 13.03 16.56
CA LYS A 510 8.71 11.56 16.67
C LYS A 510 7.41 11.12 17.32
N ASN A 511 6.73 10.13 16.73
CA ASN A 511 5.49 9.61 17.29
C ASN A 511 5.57 8.08 17.36
N ALA A 512 5.56 7.52 18.58
CA ALA A 512 5.54 6.07 18.80
C ALA A 512 4.28 5.39 18.21
N ALA A 513 3.16 6.12 18.11
CA ALA A 513 1.95 5.61 17.44
C ALA A 513 2.09 5.54 15.90
N ALA A 514 3.12 6.18 15.33
CA ALA A 514 3.48 6.07 13.90
C ALA A 514 4.60 5.04 13.64
N GLU A 515 5.13 4.39 14.68
CA GLU A 515 5.86 3.12 14.53
C GLU A 515 4.88 1.93 14.52
N GLN A 516 3.68 2.08 15.11
CA GLN A 516 2.61 1.08 15.07
C GLN A 516 1.70 1.18 13.83
N ALA A 517 1.81 2.26 13.05
CA ALA A 517 1.06 2.52 11.82
C ALA A 517 2.01 3.13 10.80
#